data_AF-X1IE01-F1
#
_entry.id   AF-X1IE01-F1
#
_cell.length_a   1.000
_cell.length_b   1.000
_cell.length_c   1.000
_cell.angle_alpha   90.00
_cell.angle_beta   90.00
_cell.angle_gamma   90.00
#
_symmetry.space_group_name_H-M   'P 1'
#
loop_
_entity.id
_entity.type
_entity.pdbx_description
1 polymer ?
#
loop_
_entity_poly.entity_id
_entity_poly.type
_entity_poly.pdbx_seq_one_letter_code
_entity_poly.pdbx_strand_id
1 'polypeptide(L)'
;MVGRCRVLFTDEQLTVLTELYEKGLSDPEIAEELGVKRQAVKYRRKRLGLLRSRLFTDQELVDLHQEGYNDREMAERLGASEEVVFYHRSRLELEANRYKNQHKPFTDRLVALAVMSRRIVIMIYSWLSIIGLCIVYRGIPPLILAVKLFLAMTGTALGTYLWNDVCDFTQDTSGEGIEDFAPSGRPLGRGLVSKRRMGVFSALLVVLGLTASALINLEVLLIQSAFLVLFFFYSTEPIR
;
A
#
# COMPACT_ATOMS: atom_id res chain seq x y z
N MET A 1 -6.01 44.75 -43.07
CA MET A 1 -6.67 43.86 -42.09
C MET A 1 -7.02 42.56 -42.79
N VAL A 2 -6.26 41.49 -42.56
CA VAL A 2 -6.52 40.18 -43.18
C VAL A 2 -7.70 39.54 -42.44
N GLY A 3 -8.86 39.47 -43.10
CA GLY A 3 -10.03 38.79 -42.56
C GLY A 3 -9.70 37.33 -42.28
N ARG A 4 -9.73 36.91 -41.01
CA ARG A 4 -9.69 35.49 -40.67
C ARG A 4 -10.96 34.85 -41.22
N CYS A 5 -10.83 34.16 -42.34
CA CYS A 5 -11.84 33.25 -42.85
C CYS A 5 -12.08 32.20 -41.75
N ARG A 6 -13.18 32.32 -41.01
CA ARG A 6 -13.61 31.29 -40.08
C ARG A 6 -14.02 30.12 -40.94
N VAL A 7 -13.18 29.09 -41.04
CA VAL A 7 -13.59 27.80 -41.58
C VAL A 7 -14.77 27.33 -40.74
N LEU A 8 -15.96 27.41 -41.33
CA LEU A 8 -17.20 26.99 -40.69
C LEU A 8 -17.17 25.46 -40.67
N PHE A 9 -17.30 24.89 -39.47
CA PHE A 9 -17.57 23.48 -39.32
C PHE A 9 -18.97 23.26 -39.87
N THR A 10 -19.14 22.32 -40.80
CA THR A 10 -20.48 21.95 -41.28
C THR A 10 -21.23 21.19 -40.18
N ASP A 11 -22.56 21.18 -40.25
CA ASP A 11 -23.36 20.43 -39.27
C ASP A 11 -23.08 18.92 -39.35
N GLU A 12 -22.81 18.40 -40.55
CA GLU A 12 -22.33 17.02 -40.76
C GLU A 12 -21.03 16.74 -40.01
N GLN A 13 -20.06 17.66 -40.06
CA GLN A 13 -18.80 17.51 -39.31
C GLN A 13 -19.01 17.54 -37.80
N LEU A 14 -20.06 18.22 -37.29
CA LEU A 14 -20.39 18.20 -35.86
C LEU A 14 -20.98 16.84 -35.44
N THR A 15 -21.82 16.22 -36.28
CA THR A 15 -22.35 14.88 -36.05
C THR A 15 -21.22 13.85 -36.01
N VAL A 16 -20.36 13.85 -37.04
CA VAL A 16 -19.22 12.91 -37.12
C VAL A 16 -18.25 13.13 -35.95
N LEU A 17 -18.00 14.38 -35.54
CA LEU A 17 -17.19 14.67 -34.36
C LEU A 17 -17.78 14.02 -33.09
N THR A 18 -19.10 14.09 -32.92
CA THR A 18 -19.79 13.53 -31.75
C THR A 18 -19.70 12.00 -31.75
N GLU A 19 -19.94 11.36 -32.89
CA GLU A 19 -19.81 9.91 -33.05
C GLU A 19 -18.38 9.40 -32.79
N LEU A 20 -17.37 10.07 -33.36
CA LEU A 20 -15.96 9.69 -33.15
C LEU A 20 -15.53 9.92 -31.69
N TYR A 21 -16.07 10.95 -31.05
CA TYR A 21 -15.83 11.22 -29.64
C TYR A 21 -16.44 10.15 -28.73
N GLU A 22 -17.67 9.71 -29.02
CA GLU A 22 -18.32 8.59 -28.31
C GLU A 22 -17.57 7.26 -28.49
N LYS A 23 -16.90 7.07 -29.63
CA LYS A 23 -15.97 5.95 -29.87
C LYS A 23 -14.64 6.07 -29.11
N GLY A 24 -14.42 7.16 -28.36
CA GLY A 24 -13.24 7.36 -27.52
C GLY A 24 -12.01 7.89 -28.25
N LEU A 25 -12.12 8.34 -29.50
CA LEU A 25 -10.99 8.85 -30.26
C LEU A 25 -10.46 10.17 -29.68
N SER A 26 -9.17 10.40 -29.86
CA SER A 26 -8.50 11.60 -29.42
C SER A 26 -8.68 12.79 -30.38
N ASP A 27 -8.56 14.03 -29.89
CA ASP A 27 -8.75 15.25 -30.69
C ASP A 27 -7.78 15.31 -31.90
N PRO A 28 -6.53 14.78 -31.84
CA PRO A 28 -5.69 14.58 -33.02
C PRO A 28 -6.27 13.59 -34.04
N GLU A 29 -6.72 12.41 -33.60
CA GLU A 29 -7.25 11.37 -34.50
C GLU A 29 -8.56 11.82 -35.16
N ILE A 30 -9.45 12.46 -34.40
CA ILE A 30 -10.68 13.07 -34.94
C ILE A 30 -10.34 14.16 -35.98
N ALA A 31 -9.25 14.90 -35.76
CA ALA A 31 -8.84 15.95 -36.68
C ALA A 31 -8.28 15.38 -38.00
N GLU A 32 -7.57 14.25 -37.92
CA GLU A 32 -7.08 13.51 -39.08
C GLU A 32 -8.26 12.94 -39.89
N GLU A 33 -9.21 12.28 -39.23
CA GLU A 33 -10.40 11.69 -39.85
C GLU A 33 -11.28 12.75 -40.56
N LEU A 34 -11.45 13.91 -39.95
CA LEU A 34 -12.25 15.01 -40.50
C LEU A 34 -11.48 15.90 -41.49
N GLY A 35 -10.16 15.70 -41.66
CA GLY A 35 -9.32 16.55 -42.49
C GLY A 35 -9.21 18.01 -41.99
N VAL A 36 -9.33 18.24 -40.68
CA VAL A 36 -9.34 19.57 -40.06
C VAL A 36 -8.17 19.76 -39.09
N LYS A 37 -7.95 21.00 -38.63
CA LYS A 37 -6.94 21.27 -37.60
C LYS A 37 -7.44 20.80 -36.23
N ARG A 38 -6.57 20.14 -35.44
CA ARG A 38 -6.82 19.75 -34.03
C ARG A 38 -7.43 20.86 -33.17
N GLN A 39 -6.99 22.11 -33.37
CA GLN A 39 -7.51 23.25 -32.61
C GLN A 39 -8.99 23.56 -32.93
N ALA A 40 -9.45 23.29 -34.15
CA ALA A 40 -10.85 23.45 -34.54
C ALA A 40 -11.73 22.39 -33.85
N VAL A 41 -11.29 21.13 -33.85
CA VAL A 41 -11.96 20.02 -33.12
C VAL A 41 -12.06 20.36 -31.63
N LYS A 42 -10.94 20.73 -31.00
CA LYS A 42 -10.91 21.12 -29.57
C LYS A 42 -11.87 22.25 -29.26
N TYR A 43 -11.93 23.29 -30.10
CA TYR A 43 -12.84 24.43 -29.91
C TYR A 43 -14.31 24.00 -30.04
N ARG A 44 -14.65 23.21 -31.05
CA ARG A 44 -16.02 22.74 -31.30
C ARG A 44 -16.50 21.75 -30.24
N ARG A 45 -15.68 20.76 -29.90
CA ARG A 45 -15.91 19.84 -28.80
C ARG A 45 -16.26 20.57 -27.49
N LYS A 46 -15.48 21.61 -27.13
CA LYS A 46 -15.77 22.44 -25.95
C LYS A 46 -17.09 23.21 -26.06
N ARG A 47 -17.43 23.74 -27.23
CA ARG A 47 -18.72 24.43 -27.45
C ARG A 47 -19.93 23.50 -27.39
N LEU A 48 -19.74 22.23 -27.73
CA LEU A 48 -20.76 21.18 -27.62
C LEU A 48 -20.86 20.60 -26.20
N GLY A 49 -20.03 21.06 -25.24
CA GLY A 49 -20.04 20.53 -23.87
C GLY A 49 -19.43 19.14 -23.72
N LEU A 50 -18.83 18.58 -24.77
CA LEU A 50 -18.18 17.26 -24.77
C LEU A 50 -16.85 17.30 -24.02
N LEU A 51 -16.88 17.41 -22.70
CA LEU A 51 -15.70 17.42 -21.85
C LEU A 51 -15.17 16.00 -21.66
N ARG A 52 -13.88 15.79 -21.93
CA ARG A 52 -13.24 14.50 -21.59
C ARG A 52 -13.40 14.25 -20.10
N SER A 53 -13.80 13.03 -19.76
CA SER A 53 -13.71 12.54 -18.40
C SER A 53 -12.29 12.74 -17.89
N ARG A 54 -12.17 13.17 -16.63
CA ARG A 54 -10.88 13.14 -15.95
C ARG A 54 -10.44 11.67 -15.88
N LEU A 55 -9.14 11.41 -16.06
CA LEU A 55 -8.58 10.06 -15.95
C LEU A 55 -8.80 9.48 -14.54
N PHE A 56 -8.75 10.35 -13.53
CA PHE A 56 -8.98 10.03 -12.13
C PHE A 56 -9.50 11.25 -11.38
N THR A 57 -10.07 11.01 -10.20
CA THR A 57 -10.52 12.00 -9.24
C THR A 57 -9.39 12.43 -8.32
N ASP A 58 -9.47 13.64 -7.78
CA ASP A 58 -8.45 14.12 -6.85
C ASP A 58 -8.40 13.25 -5.57
N GLN A 59 -9.54 12.64 -5.17
CA GLN A 59 -9.60 11.71 -4.03
C GLN A 59 -8.80 10.43 -4.29
N GLU A 60 -8.94 9.81 -5.47
CA GLU A 60 -8.16 8.60 -5.81
C GLU A 60 -6.65 8.86 -5.78
N LEU A 61 -6.21 10.07 -6.16
CA LEU A 61 -4.81 10.45 -6.06
C LEU A 61 -4.37 10.65 -4.60
N VAL A 62 -5.21 11.28 -3.77
CA VAL A 62 -4.95 11.46 -2.33
C VAL A 62 -4.84 10.10 -1.63
N ASP A 63 -5.75 9.18 -1.90
CA ASP A 63 -5.75 7.84 -1.29
C ASP A 63 -4.45 7.08 -1.62
N LEU A 64 -4.04 7.10 -2.90
CA LEU A 64 -2.77 6.49 -3.32
C LEU A 64 -1.54 7.20 -2.73
N HIS A 65 -1.59 8.52 -2.58
CA HIS A 65 -0.52 9.28 -1.96
C HIS A 65 -0.37 8.94 -0.47
N GLN A 66 -1.49 8.81 0.24
CA GLN A 66 -1.55 8.37 1.64
C GLN A 66 -1.10 6.92 1.83
N GLU A 67 -1.36 6.04 0.85
CA GLU A 67 -0.80 4.68 0.81
C GLU A 67 0.74 4.66 0.63
N GLY A 68 1.35 5.79 0.29
CA GLY A 68 2.79 5.97 0.17
C GLY A 68 3.35 5.63 -1.21
N TYR A 69 2.51 5.59 -2.26
CA TYR A 69 3.00 5.42 -3.63
C TYR A 69 3.74 6.67 -4.11
N ASN A 70 4.72 6.47 -4.97
CA ASN A 70 5.40 7.57 -5.67
C ASN A 70 4.64 7.95 -6.96
N ASP A 71 4.99 9.10 -7.55
CA ASP A 71 4.29 9.66 -8.73
C ASP A 71 4.24 8.67 -9.91
N ARG A 72 5.28 7.85 -10.10
CA ARG A 72 5.32 6.81 -11.13
C ARG A 72 4.36 5.65 -10.86
N GLU A 73 4.32 5.14 -9.62
CA GLU A 73 3.41 4.05 -9.22
C GLU A 73 1.95 4.50 -9.24
N MET A 74 1.69 5.75 -8.82
CA MET A 74 0.39 6.37 -8.93
C MET A 74 -0.05 6.49 -10.39
N ALA A 75 0.86 6.92 -11.28
CA ALA A 75 0.59 7.04 -12.71
C ALA A 75 0.21 5.70 -13.35
N GLU A 76 0.94 4.63 -13.03
CA GLU A 76 0.65 3.27 -13.52
C GLU A 76 -0.73 2.78 -13.06
N ARG A 77 -1.10 3.03 -11.80
CA ARG A 77 -2.41 2.63 -11.24
C ARG A 77 -3.58 3.42 -11.77
N LEU A 78 -3.39 4.73 -11.94
CA LEU A 78 -4.42 5.65 -12.42
C LEU A 78 -4.54 5.64 -13.96
N GLY A 79 -3.72 4.85 -14.66
CA GLY A 79 -3.68 4.84 -16.12
C GLY A 79 -3.31 6.22 -16.71
N ALA A 80 -2.49 6.98 -15.99
CA ALA A 80 -2.10 8.35 -16.33
C ALA A 80 -0.59 8.46 -16.57
N SER A 81 -0.12 9.61 -17.05
CA SER A 81 1.32 9.90 -17.10
C SER A 81 1.80 10.44 -15.76
N GLU A 82 3.08 10.21 -15.44
CA GLU A 82 3.74 10.74 -14.24
C GLU A 82 3.64 12.27 -14.15
N GLU A 83 3.71 12.96 -15.28
CA GLU A 83 3.54 14.42 -15.37
C GLU A 83 2.15 14.89 -14.95
N VAL A 84 1.10 14.13 -15.31
CA VAL A 84 -0.29 14.44 -14.90
C VAL A 84 -0.44 14.24 -13.40
N VAL A 85 0.11 13.16 -12.85
CA VAL A 85 0.11 12.92 -11.41
C VAL A 85 0.88 14.01 -10.67
N PHE A 86 2.08 14.36 -11.13
CA PHE A 86 2.88 15.45 -10.58
C PHE A 86 2.09 16.76 -10.55
N TYR A 87 1.44 17.12 -11.67
CA TYR A 87 0.65 18.34 -11.76
C TYR A 87 -0.52 18.35 -10.77
N HIS A 88 -1.27 17.25 -10.68
CA HIS A 88 -2.38 17.15 -9.73
C HIS A 88 -1.89 17.15 -8.28
N ARG A 89 -0.83 16.40 -7.97
CA ARG A 89 -0.20 16.37 -6.64
C ARG A 89 0.26 17.76 -6.20
N SER A 90 0.98 18.47 -7.07
CA SER A 90 1.44 19.84 -6.81
C SER A 90 0.29 20.84 -6.66
N ARG A 91 -0.80 20.68 -7.43
CA ARG A 91 -2.00 21.51 -7.29
C ARG A 91 -2.71 21.30 -5.95
N LEU A 92 -2.66 20.08 -5.41
CA LEU A 92 -3.21 19.72 -4.11
C LEU A 92 -2.23 19.98 -2.95
N GLU A 93 -1.08 20.61 -3.22
CA GLU A 93 -0.03 20.92 -2.23
C GLU A 93 0.52 19.69 -1.50
N LEU A 94 0.36 18.50 -2.09
CA LEU A 94 0.89 17.27 -1.54
C LEU A 94 2.39 17.18 -1.81
N GLU A 95 3.20 16.94 -0.77
CA GLU A 95 4.64 16.76 -0.95
C GLU A 95 4.94 15.51 -1.79
N ALA A 96 6.00 15.57 -2.60
CA ALA A 96 6.42 14.40 -3.34
C ALA A 96 6.83 13.30 -2.35
N ASN A 97 6.26 12.10 -2.49
CA ASN A 97 6.70 10.91 -1.76
C ASN A 97 8.10 10.50 -2.25
N ARG A 98 9.13 11.23 -1.80
CA ARG A 98 10.55 11.03 -2.13
C ARG A 98 11.14 9.85 -1.36
N TYR A 99 10.45 8.71 -1.35
CA TYR A 99 11.04 7.48 -0.83
C TYR A 99 11.91 6.83 -1.91
N LYS A 100 13.22 7.09 -1.80
CA LYS A 100 14.31 6.53 -2.62
C LYS A 100 14.05 5.06 -2.96
N ASN A 101 13.85 4.76 -4.25
CA ASN A 101 13.98 3.45 -4.88
C ASN A 101 13.52 2.28 -3.99
N GLN A 102 12.21 2.05 -3.93
CA GLN A 102 11.64 0.81 -3.40
C GLN A 102 12.13 -0.46 -4.12
N HIS A 103 12.93 -0.35 -5.19
CA HIS A 103 13.60 -1.50 -5.82
C HIS A 103 14.79 -2.08 -5.05
N LYS A 104 15.15 -1.56 -3.87
CA LYS A 104 16.08 -2.32 -3.02
C LYS A 104 15.42 -3.65 -2.63
N PRO A 105 16.03 -4.81 -2.92
CA PRO A 105 15.49 -6.08 -2.49
C PRO A 105 15.30 -6.05 -0.96
N PHE A 106 14.28 -6.75 -0.47
CA PHE A 106 14.12 -7.01 0.95
C PHE A 106 15.26 -7.94 1.38
N THR A 107 16.44 -7.36 1.56
CA THR A 107 17.69 -8.08 1.83
C THR A 107 17.63 -8.74 3.19
N ASP A 108 18.41 -9.80 3.37
CA ASP A 108 18.57 -10.52 4.65
C ASP A 108 18.89 -9.56 5.82
N ARG A 109 19.61 -8.46 5.52
CA ARG A 109 19.91 -7.42 6.49
C ARG A 109 18.66 -6.68 7.00
N LEU A 110 17.67 -6.42 6.14
CA LEU A 110 16.42 -5.77 6.53
C LEU A 110 15.53 -6.71 7.34
N VAL A 111 15.47 -7.99 6.94
CA VAL A 111 14.81 -9.05 7.71
C VAL A 111 15.40 -9.13 9.11
N ALA A 112 16.73 -9.23 9.20
CA ALA A 112 17.44 -9.29 10.47
C ALA A 112 17.17 -8.05 11.32
N LEU A 113 17.19 -6.85 10.74
CA LEU A 113 16.87 -5.62 11.47
C LEU A 113 15.44 -5.62 12.02
N ALA A 114 14.46 -6.08 11.23
CA ALA A 114 13.06 -6.20 11.67
C ALA A 114 12.93 -7.16 12.85
N VAL A 115 13.51 -8.36 12.74
CA VAL A 115 13.50 -9.36 13.82
C VAL A 115 14.23 -8.84 15.07
N MET A 116 15.42 -8.26 14.90
CA MET A 116 16.24 -7.77 16.02
C MET A 116 15.58 -6.60 16.76
N SER A 117 14.78 -5.79 16.07
CA SER A 117 14.02 -4.71 16.72
C SER A 117 13.04 -5.21 17.79
N ARG A 118 12.64 -6.49 17.72
CA ARG A 118 11.70 -7.14 18.64
C ARG A 118 12.32 -8.27 19.46
N ARG A 119 13.66 -8.33 19.57
CA ARG A 119 14.37 -9.41 20.29
C ARG A 119 13.85 -9.69 21.71
N ILE A 120 13.46 -8.63 22.44
CA ILE A 120 12.96 -8.76 23.82
C ILE A 120 11.60 -9.47 23.82
N VAL A 121 10.71 -9.08 22.92
CA VAL A 121 9.39 -9.70 22.72
C VAL A 121 9.54 -11.18 22.38
N ILE A 122 10.41 -11.50 21.40
CA ILE A 122 10.70 -12.89 21.01
C ILE A 122 11.13 -13.72 22.21
N MET A 123 12.08 -13.18 23.00
CA MET A 123 12.58 -13.89 24.16
C MET A 123 11.48 -14.16 25.17
N ILE A 124 10.68 -13.15 25.54
CA ILE A 124 9.67 -13.30 26.61
C ILE A 124 8.65 -14.38 26.23
N TYR A 125 7.99 -14.27 25.07
CA TYR A 125 6.91 -15.20 24.71
C TYR A 125 7.40 -16.63 24.45
N SER A 126 8.55 -16.75 23.77
CA SER A 126 9.08 -18.07 23.41
C SER A 126 9.64 -18.78 24.63
N TRP A 127 10.37 -18.09 25.52
CA TRP A 127 10.92 -18.70 26.73
C TRP A 127 9.84 -19.07 27.74
N LEU A 128 8.81 -18.23 27.95
CA LEU A 128 7.71 -18.58 28.86
C LEU A 128 6.99 -19.85 28.40
N SER A 129 6.84 -20.04 27.09
CA SER A 129 6.22 -21.24 26.53
C SER A 129 7.08 -22.49 26.76
N ILE A 130 8.41 -22.37 26.64
CA ILE A 130 9.32 -23.48 26.96
C ILE A 130 9.32 -23.79 28.46
N ILE A 131 9.29 -22.78 29.33
CA ILE A 131 9.17 -22.97 30.78
C ILE A 131 7.87 -23.70 31.11
N GLY A 132 6.74 -23.26 30.54
CA GLY A 132 5.45 -23.94 30.69
C GLY A 132 5.51 -25.39 30.24
N LEU A 133 6.17 -25.67 29.11
CA LEU A 133 6.37 -27.02 28.62
C LEU A 133 7.21 -27.89 29.59
N CYS A 134 8.29 -27.35 30.14
CA CYS A 134 9.11 -28.05 31.15
C CYS A 134 8.31 -28.38 32.42
N ILE A 135 7.42 -27.48 32.86
CA ILE A 135 6.54 -27.71 34.02
C ILE A 135 5.60 -28.88 33.75
N VAL A 136 4.94 -28.90 32.58
CA VAL A 136 4.01 -29.97 32.18
C VAL A 136 4.71 -31.33 32.14
N TYR A 137 5.93 -31.37 31.60
CA TYR A 137 6.72 -32.60 31.51
C TYR A 137 7.46 -32.95 32.81
N ARG A 138 7.39 -32.10 33.84
CA ARG A 138 8.14 -32.24 35.10
C ARG A 138 9.65 -32.45 34.87
N GLY A 139 10.21 -31.77 33.88
CA GLY A 139 11.59 -31.99 33.45
C GLY A 139 11.84 -31.57 32.01
N ILE A 140 12.64 -32.36 31.28
CA ILE A 140 13.06 -32.06 29.91
C ILE A 140 12.01 -32.59 28.92
N PRO A 141 11.32 -31.72 28.17
CA PRO A 141 10.34 -32.16 27.18
C PRO A 141 11.03 -32.76 25.94
N PRO A 142 10.29 -33.52 25.10
CA PRO A 142 10.80 -33.98 23.81
C PRO A 142 11.30 -32.82 22.96
N LEU A 143 12.55 -32.91 22.49
CA LEU A 143 13.22 -31.80 21.78
C LEU A 143 12.43 -31.32 20.56
N ILE A 144 11.86 -32.25 19.78
CA ILE A 144 11.07 -31.92 18.58
C ILE A 144 9.83 -31.08 18.96
N LEU A 145 9.18 -31.41 20.07
CA LEU A 145 8.01 -30.66 20.56
C LEU A 145 8.42 -29.26 21.03
N ALA A 146 9.53 -29.15 21.76
CA ALA A 146 10.06 -27.86 22.21
C ALA A 146 10.41 -26.95 21.02
N VAL A 147 11.06 -27.49 19.98
CA VAL A 147 11.38 -26.75 18.75
C VAL A 147 10.12 -26.28 18.03
N LYS A 148 9.12 -27.16 17.85
CA LYS A 148 7.84 -26.77 17.23
C LYS A 148 7.16 -25.66 18.00
N LEU A 149 7.08 -25.78 19.33
CA LEU A 149 6.48 -24.76 20.20
C LEU A 149 7.23 -23.43 20.11
N PHE A 150 8.56 -23.48 20.14
CA PHE A 150 9.39 -22.29 20.00
C PHE A 150 9.13 -21.56 18.67
N LEU A 151 9.10 -22.30 17.55
CA LEU A 151 8.81 -21.73 16.22
C LEU A 151 7.39 -21.18 16.13
N ALA A 152 6.41 -21.90 16.67
CA ALA A 152 5.01 -21.47 16.69
C ALA A 152 4.85 -20.14 17.45
N MET A 153 5.50 -20.00 18.61
CA MET A 153 5.41 -18.79 19.44
C MET A 153 6.23 -17.64 18.87
N THR A 154 7.43 -17.91 18.35
CA THR A 154 8.27 -16.89 17.72
C THR A 154 7.60 -16.33 16.46
N GLY A 155 7.06 -17.19 15.59
CA GLY A 155 6.41 -16.80 14.35
C GLY A 155 5.16 -15.94 14.59
N THR A 156 4.27 -16.40 15.46
CA THR A 156 3.05 -15.65 15.78
C THR A 156 3.35 -14.34 16.51
N ALA A 157 4.22 -14.32 17.53
CA ALA A 157 4.57 -13.11 18.25
C ALA A 157 5.31 -12.08 17.37
N LEU A 158 6.26 -12.50 16.53
CA LEU A 158 6.90 -11.58 15.59
C LEU A 158 5.90 -11.03 14.56
N GLY A 159 5.08 -11.91 14.01
CA GLY A 159 4.06 -11.54 13.03
C GLY A 159 3.13 -10.47 13.60
N THR A 160 2.57 -10.69 14.79
CA THR A 160 1.66 -9.73 15.43
C THR A 160 2.34 -8.41 15.75
N TYR A 161 3.51 -8.40 16.40
CA TYR A 161 4.16 -7.13 16.75
C TYR A 161 4.63 -6.32 15.54
N LEU A 162 5.03 -6.98 14.45
CA LEU A 162 5.33 -6.30 13.18
C LEU A 162 4.07 -5.80 12.47
N TRP A 163 2.94 -6.51 12.63
CA TRP A 163 1.64 -6.00 12.17
C TRP A 163 1.24 -4.74 12.93
N ASN A 164 1.45 -4.73 14.25
CA ASN A 164 1.18 -3.56 15.07
C ASN A 164 2.01 -2.34 14.61
N ASP A 165 3.29 -2.56 14.25
CA ASP A 165 4.12 -1.49 13.65
C ASP A 165 3.50 -0.93 12.37
N VAL A 166 2.91 -1.78 11.53
CA VAL A 166 2.26 -1.38 10.28
C VAL A 166 0.99 -0.56 10.53
N CYS A 167 0.20 -0.94 11.54
CA CYS A 167 -0.98 -0.20 11.97
C CYS A 167 -0.60 1.16 12.56
N ASP A 168 0.29 1.17 13.55
CA ASP A 168 0.78 2.38 14.24
C ASP A 168 1.36 3.40 13.25
N PHE A 169 2.13 2.95 12.25
CA PHE A 169 2.75 3.84 11.25
C PHE A 169 1.74 4.72 10.51
N THR A 170 0.52 4.21 10.28
CA THR A 170 -0.54 4.99 9.60
C THR A 170 -1.01 6.14 10.47
N GLN A 171 -1.14 5.90 11.77
CA GLN A 171 -1.53 6.90 12.76
C GLN A 171 -0.42 7.95 12.93
N ASP A 172 0.83 7.49 13.09
CA ASP A 172 2.00 8.35 13.30
C ASP A 172 2.27 9.29 12.10
N THR A 173 1.91 8.87 10.88
CA THR A 173 2.09 9.70 9.67
C THR A 173 0.97 10.72 9.48
N SER A 174 -0.21 10.49 10.08
CA SER A 174 -1.41 11.33 9.90
C SER A 174 -1.52 12.45 10.94
N GLY A 175 -0.78 12.36 12.04
CA GLY A 175 -0.74 13.38 13.08
C GLY A 175 0.24 14.50 12.73
N GLU A 176 -0.26 15.62 12.22
CA GLU A 176 0.48 16.89 12.25
C GLU A 176 0.79 17.24 13.71
N GLY A 177 2.06 17.09 14.13
CA GLY A 177 2.57 17.82 15.30
C GLY A 177 2.86 17.03 16.58
N ILE A 178 3.14 15.72 16.54
CA ILE A 178 3.76 15.04 17.68
C ILE A 178 5.14 14.49 17.25
N GLU A 179 6.19 15.24 17.58
CA GLU A 179 7.60 15.00 17.22
C GLU A 179 8.24 13.72 17.78
N ASP A 180 7.51 12.88 18.49
CA ASP A 180 8.05 11.67 19.10
C ASP A 180 6.88 10.69 19.26
N PHE A 181 6.97 9.43 18.79
CA PHE A 181 6.42 8.23 19.47
C PHE A 181 6.49 6.94 18.64
N ALA A 182 6.77 6.98 17.33
CA ALA A 182 7.38 5.81 16.71
C ALA A 182 8.77 5.68 17.35
N PRO A 183 9.16 4.57 18.00
CA PRO A 183 10.52 4.47 18.52
C PRO A 183 11.45 4.63 17.33
N SER A 184 12.15 5.75 17.28
CA SER A 184 12.97 6.26 16.17
C SER A 184 14.07 5.27 15.71
N GLY A 185 14.19 4.13 16.40
CA GLY A 185 14.97 2.96 16.05
C GLY A 185 14.34 1.96 15.09
N ARG A 186 13.01 1.95 14.88
CA ARG A 186 12.33 0.85 14.15
C ARG A 186 12.54 0.96 12.62
N PRO A 187 12.68 -0.17 11.90
CA PRO A 187 12.94 -0.14 10.45
C PRO A 187 11.87 0.57 9.63
N LEU A 188 10.60 0.44 10.03
CA LEU A 188 9.47 1.10 9.35
C LEU A 188 9.49 2.62 9.57
N GLY A 189 9.63 3.09 10.81
CA GLY A 189 9.74 4.52 11.12
C GLY A 189 10.98 5.20 10.53
N ARG A 190 12.07 4.45 10.31
CA ARG A 190 13.26 4.94 9.60
C ARG A 190 13.13 4.92 8.08
N GLY A 191 12.00 4.44 7.55
CA GLY A 191 11.80 4.29 6.11
C GLY A 191 12.75 3.28 5.44
N LEU A 192 13.33 2.35 6.21
CA LEU A 192 14.19 1.28 5.69
C LEU A 192 13.36 0.18 5.01
N VAL A 193 12.10 0.04 5.40
CA VAL A 193 11.14 -0.94 4.89
C VAL A 193 9.81 -0.24 4.64
N SER A 194 9.22 -0.43 3.47
CA SER A 194 7.88 0.08 3.16
C SER A 194 6.79 -0.61 3.99
N LYS A 195 5.70 0.10 4.30
CA LYS A 195 4.50 -0.44 4.98
C LYS A 195 4.02 -1.77 4.39
N ARG A 196 3.84 -1.82 3.06
CA ARG A 196 3.38 -3.02 2.34
C ARG A 196 4.28 -4.23 2.57
N ARG A 197 5.60 -4.07 2.43
CA ARG A 197 6.57 -5.16 2.65
C ARG A 197 6.59 -5.65 4.08
N MET A 198 6.51 -4.73 5.05
CA MET A 198 6.44 -5.11 6.46
C MET A 198 5.16 -5.90 6.75
N GLY A 199 4.03 -5.48 6.18
CA GLY A 199 2.75 -6.20 6.29
C GLY A 199 2.81 -7.61 5.69
N VAL A 200 3.35 -7.76 4.48
CA VAL A 200 3.53 -9.08 3.84
C VAL A 200 4.47 -9.96 4.68
N PHE A 201 5.58 -9.42 5.15
CA PHE A 201 6.53 -10.17 5.98
C PHE A 201 5.91 -10.62 7.31
N SER A 202 5.17 -9.73 7.97
CA SER A 202 4.38 -10.05 9.16
C SER A 202 3.39 -11.19 8.90
N ALA A 203 2.60 -11.12 7.82
CA ALA A 203 1.63 -12.15 7.46
C ALA A 203 2.30 -13.52 7.23
N LEU A 204 3.45 -13.55 6.54
CA LEU A 204 4.22 -14.79 6.32
C LEU A 204 4.70 -15.42 7.64
N LEU A 205 5.14 -14.60 8.60
CA LEU A 205 5.53 -15.08 9.93
C LEU A 205 4.35 -15.66 10.72
N VAL A 206 3.17 -15.03 10.63
CA VAL A 206 1.93 -15.56 11.23
C VAL A 206 1.59 -16.91 10.61
N VAL A 207 1.60 -17.04 9.29
CA VAL A 207 1.33 -18.31 8.59
C VAL A 207 2.32 -19.39 9.02
N LEU A 208 3.61 -19.06 9.12
CA LEU A 208 4.64 -19.99 9.60
C LEU A 208 4.36 -20.42 11.05
N GLY A 209 4.00 -19.48 11.93
CA GLY A 209 3.66 -19.75 13.32
C GLY A 209 2.44 -20.67 13.47
N LEU A 210 1.37 -20.39 12.72
CA LEU A 210 0.15 -21.22 12.68
C LEU A 210 0.40 -22.60 12.09
N THR A 211 1.27 -22.70 11.08
CA THR A 211 1.67 -24.00 10.51
C THR A 211 2.42 -24.81 11.57
N ALA A 212 3.34 -24.19 12.30
CA ALA A 212 4.08 -24.87 13.37
C ALA A 212 3.16 -25.32 14.52
N SER A 213 2.14 -24.52 14.89
CA SER A 213 1.15 -24.94 15.92
C SER A 213 0.23 -26.06 15.44
N ALA A 214 -0.21 -26.04 14.18
CA ALA A 214 -0.98 -27.13 13.59
C ALA A 214 -0.21 -28.48 13.61
N LEU A 215 1.12 -28.44 13.49
CA LEU A 215 1.99 -29.61 13.59
C LEU A 215 2.22 -30.11 15.03
N ILE A 216 1.71 -29.40 16.05
CA ILE A 216 1.70 -29.83 17.45
C ILE A 216 0.40 -30.57 17.75
N ASN A 217 -0.73 -29.85 17.70
CA ASN A 217 -2.09 -30.39 17.81
C ASN A 217 -3.14 -29.28 17.51
N LEU A 218 -4.41 -29.67 17.45
CA LEU A 218 -5.52 -28.76 17.18
C LEU A 218 -5.73 -27.72 18.30
N GLU A 219 -5.54 -28.09 19.57
CA GLU A 219 -5.76 -27.19 20.70
C GLU A 219 -4.80 -25.99 20.67
N VAL A 220 -3.50 -26.23 20.42
CA VAL A 220 -2.49 -25.17 20.31
C VAL A 220 -2.80 -24.26 19.12
N LEU A 221 -3.23 -24.82 17.99
CA LEU A 221 -3.65 -24.04 16.82
C LEU A 221 -4.85 -23.14 17.15
N LEU A 222 -5.86 -23.65 17.86
CA LEU A 222 -7.03 -22.86 18.26
C LEU A 222 -6.67 -21.74 19.24
N ILE A 223 -5.82 -22.02 20.23
CA ILE A 223 -5.34 -21.01 21.19
C ILE A 223 -4.56 -19.90 20.46
N GLN A 224 -3.66 -20.26 19.55
CA GLN A 224 -2.93 -19.26 18.76
C GLN A 224 -3.85 -18.47 17.83
N SER A 225 -4.82 -19.11 17.21
CA SER A 225 -5.79 -18.43 16.35
C SER A 225 -6.63 -17.44 17.15
N ALA A 226 -7.09 -17.82 18.35
CA ALA A 226 -7.81 -16.92 19.26
C ALA A 226 -6.93 -15.73 19.69
N PHE A 227 -5.65 -15.97 20.01
CA PHE A 227 -4.69 -14.90 20.30
C PHE A 227 -4.52 -13.93 19.11
N LEU A 228 -4.44 -14.43 17.88
CA LEU A 228 -4.33 -13.59 16.68
C LEU A 228 -5.59 -12.73 16.47
N VAL A 229 -6.78 -13.28 16.72
CA VAL A 229 -8.04 -12.53 16.63
C VAL A 229 -8.05 -11.40 17.66
N LEU A 230 -7.70 -11.69 18.92
CA LEU A 230 -7.59 -10.67 19.95
C LEU A 230 -6.55 -9.60 19.59
N PHE A 231 -5.40 -10.02 19.07
CA PHE A 231 -4.34 -9.10 18.68
C PHE A 231 -4.74 -8.24 17.47
N PHE A 232 -5.44 -8.81 16.49
CA PHE A 232 -5.96 -8.07 15.35
C PHE A 232 -6.86 -6.93 15.82
N PHE A 233 -7.82 -7.23 16.70
CA PHE A 233 -8.68 -6.20 17.30
C PHE A 233 -7.92 -5.19 18.16
N TYR A 234 -6.84 -5.59 18.82
CA TYR A 234 -5.96 -4.68 19.55
C TYR A 234 -5.21 -3.70 18.63
N SER A 235 -4.79 -4.16 17.45
CA SER A 235 -4.01 -3.35 16.51
C SER A 235 -4.85 -2.53 15.52
N THR A 236 -6.11 -2.91 15.25
CA THR A 236 -7.00 -2.19 14.32
C THR A 236 -8.00 -1.30 15.06
N GLU A 237 -8.12 -0.03 14.66
CA GLU A 237 -9.22 0.84 15.09
C GLU A 237 -10.59 0.25 14.67
N PRO A 238 -11.67 0.47 15.45
CA PRO A 238 -11.88 1.53 16.44
C PRO A 238 -11.82 1.07 17.92
N ILE A 239 -11.36 -0.15 18.19
CA ILE A 239 -11.45 -0.74 19.55
C ILE A 239 -10.28 -0.29 20.45
N ARG A 240 -9.22 0.28 19.86
CA ARG A 240 -8.03 0.75 20.55
C ARG A 240 -8.27 2.04 21.35
#